data_AF-A0A2Z3HV04-F1
#
_entry.id   AF-A0A2Z3HV04-F1
#
_cell.length_a   1.000
_cell.length_b   1.000
_cell.length_c   1.000
_cell.angle_alpha   90.00
_cell.angle_beta   90.00
_cell.angle_gamma   90.00
#
_symmetry.space_group_name_H-M   'P 1'
#
loop_
_entity.id
_entity.type
_entity.pdbx_description
1 polymer ?
#
loop_
_entity_poly.entity_id
_entity_poly.type
_entity_poly.pdbx_seq_one_letter_code
_entity_poly.pdbx_strand_id
1 'polypeptide(L)'
;MRPVLALALVLLAAAPANLGTAQARGGYLAGQPPIDAVRLLPPPPAPGSSQDAFDRATAAAARAGVDGPAWKAAIREANIPDANFMQGLSCAVGVQVSAEKTPTIQKLFMSVTSDFVGPMEQAKSAWKRPRPFSVDGGPACDPRVAAGQGEKLGYAYPSGHAGIGWLLALVLSDAAPARADAIRAWGAEVGQHRVDCRVHWASDVAAGRMLGLAVYTRVSASPAYQADIKAAAAEIAKAAPISCPAG
;
A
#
# COMPACT_ATOMS: atom_id res chain seq x y z
N MET A 1 77.10 1.51 34.63
CA MET A 1 75.67 1.79 34.90
C MET A 1 74.93 1.66 33.57
N ARG A 2 74.07 0.66 33.41
CA ARG A 2 73.37 0.34 32.13
C ARG A 2 72.01 1.04 32.12
N PRO A 3 71.61 1.77 31.08
CA PRO A 3 70.25 2.32 31.01
C PRO A 3 69.29 1.20 30.59
N VAL A 4 68.21 1.01 31.36
CA VAL A 4 67.11 0.11 31.02
C VAL A 4 66.16 0.89 30.12
N LEU A 5 66.05 0.47 28.85
CA LEU A 5 65.04 0.96 27.92
C LEU A 5 63.67 0.38 28.33
N ALA A 6 62.75 1.23 28.79
CA ALA A 6 61.36 0.84 29.02
C ALA A 6 60.60 0.85 27.67
N LEU A 7 60.22 -0.33 27.20
CA LEU A 7 59.41 -0.52 26.01
C LEU A 7 57.94 -0.20 26.36
N ALA A 8 57.44 0.95 25.92
CA ALA A 8 56.04 1.32 26.07
C ALA A 8 55.18 0.53 25.07
N LEU A 9 54.43 -0.44 25.57
CA LEU A 9 53.47 -1.23 24.79
C LEU A 9 52.22 -0.37 24.54
N VAL A 10 52.07 0.17 23.33
CA VAL A 10 50.85 0.87 22.90
C VAL A 10 49.79 -0.19 22.57
N LEU A 11 48.87 -0.41 23.51
CA LEU A 11 47.63 -1.17 23.27
C LEU A 11 46.71 -0.35 22.37
N LEU A 12 46.65 -0.66 21.08
CA LEU A 12 45.55 -0.21 20.21
C LEU A 12 44.26 -0.92 20.68
N ALA A 13 43.44 -0.20 21.43
CA ALA A 13 42.07 -0.63 21.69
C ALA A 13 41.28 -0.54 20.38
N ALA A 14 41.01 -1.69 19.75
CA ALA A 14 40.02 -1.78 18.69
C ALA A 14 38.66 -1.41 19.28
N ALA A 15 38.12 -0.26 18.89
CA ALA A 15 36.77 0.13 19.22
C ALA A 15 35.80 -0.92 18.63
N PRO A 16 34.78 -1.37 19.39
CA PRO A 16 33.78 -2.26 18.83
C PRO A 16 33.04 -1.51 17.72
N ALA A 17 32.96 -2.14 16.55
CA ALA A 17 32.05 -1.71 15.50
C ALA A 17 30.64 -1.75 16.09
N ASN A 18 30.07 -0.58 16.40
CA ASN A 18 28.65 -0.43 16.65
C ASN A 18 27.93 -0.80 15.36
N LEU A 19 27.61 -2.08 15.20
CA LEU A 19 26.55 -2.53 14.32
C LEU A 19 25.32 -1.75 14.76
N GLY A 20 24.96 -0.75 13.95
CA GLY A 20 23.86 0.16 14.23
C GLY A 20 22.67 -0.62 14.74
N THR A 21 22.24 -0.26 15.94
CA THR A 21 20.96 -0.64 16.50
C THR A 21 19.91 -0.46 15.42
N ALA A 22 19.33 -1.57 14.94
CA ALA A 22 18.18 -1.54 14.06
C ALA A 22 17.05 -0.85 14.82
N GLN A 23 16.94 0.46 14.61
CA GLN A 23 15.90 1.33 15.14
C GLN A 23 14.55 0.70 14.82
N ALA A 24 13.66 0.68 15.81
CA ALA A 24 12.30 0.17 15.69
C ALA A 24 11.64 0.59 14.37
N ARG A 25 11.11 -0.42 13.67
CA ARG A 25 10.58 -0.39 12.30
C ARG A 25 9.36 0.55 12.18
N GLY A 26 9.59 1.80 11.79
CA GLY A 26 8.55 2.74 11.34
C GLY A 26 8.49 2.84 9.82
N GLY A 27 7.52 3.59 9.30
CA GLY A 27 7.54 4.06 7.91
C GLY A 27 8.63 5.12 7.68
N TYR A 28 8.88 5.49 6.42
CA TYR A 28 9.89 6.46 6.01
C TYR A 28 9.59 7.89 6.46
N LEU A 29 8.34 8.18 6.82
CA LEU A 29 7.88 9.48 7.28
C LEU A 29 7.80 9.58 8.81
N ALA A 30 8.23 8.54 9.53
CA ALA A 30 8.25 8.56 11.00
C ALA A 30 9.04 9.77 11.54
N GLY A 31 8.44 10.50 12.47
CA GLY A 31 9.02 11.72 13.05
C GLY A 31 8.97 12.96 12.16
N GLN A 32 8.43 12.88 10.94
CA GLN A 32 8.19 14.04 10.10
C GLN A 32 6.79 14.64 10.36
N PRO A 33 6.54 15.91 9.99
CA PRO A 33 5.19 16.47 10.02
C PRO A 33 4.18 15.58 9.27
N PRO A 34 2.96 15.36 9.77
CA PRO A 34 1.98 14.49 9.12
C PRO A 34 1.52 15.08 7.78
N ILE A 35 1.09 14.22 6.86
CA ILE A 35 0.33 14.67 5.69
C ILE A 35 -1.05 15.06 6.18
N ASP A 36 -1.44 16.31 5.96
CA ASP A 36 -2.80 16.78 6.22
C ASP A 36 -3.74 16.32 5.09
N ALA A 37 -4.30 15.12 5.25
CA ALA A 37 -5.14 14.50 4.22
C ALA A 37 -6.47 15.25 4.00
N VAL A 38 -6.98 15.92 5.02
CA VAL A 38 -8.24 16.68 4.95
C VAL A 38 -8.04 17.96 4.12
N ARG A 39 -6.88 18.59 4.24
CA ARG A 39 -6.51 19.74 3.40
C ARG A 39 -6.10 19.33 1.99
N LEU A 40 -5.46 18.18 1.84
CA LEU A 40 -4.94 17.67 0.56
C LEU A 40 -6.05 17.19 -0.38
N LEU A 41 -6.98 16.38 0.13
CA LEU A 41 -8.00 15.74 -0.70
C LEU A 41 -9.23 16.66 -0.84
N PRO A 42 -9.92 16.65 -1.99
CA PRO A 42 -11.25 17.25 -2.05
C PRO A 42 -12.18 16.53 -1.06
N PRO A 43 -13.24 17.20 -0.57
CA PRO A 43 -14.26 16.51 0.23
C PRO A 43 -14.95 15.43 -0.62
N PRO A 44 -15.61 14.44 0.03
CA PRO A 44 -16.49 13.51 -0.69
C PRO A 44 -17.52 14.26 -1.54
N PRO A 45 -17.99 13.66 -2.65
CA PRO A 45 -19.00 14.27 -3.50
C PRO A 45 -20.23 14.70 -2.72
N ALA A 46 -20.65 15.96 -2.91
CA ALA A 46 -21.88 16.47 -2.32
C ALA A 46 -23.10 15.76 -2.95
N PRO A 47 -24.16 15.45 -2.17
CA PRO A 47 -25.38 14.87 -2.71
C PRO A 47 -25.94 15.68 -3.89
N GLY A 48 -26.28 15.01 -4.98
CA GLY A 48 -26.83 15.64 -6.19
C GLY A 48 -25.80 16.32 -7.10
N SER A 49 -24.51 16.30 -6.76
CA SER A 49 -23.44 16.73 -7.68
C SER A 49 -23.24 15.74 -8.83
N SER A 50 -22.58 16.17 -9.91
CA SER A 50 -22.23 15.28 -11.04
C SER A 50 -21.35 14.10 -10.60
N GLN A 51 -20.45 14.32 -9.64
CA GLN A 51 -19.60 13.26 -9.09
C GLN A 51 -20.40 12.27 -8.21
N ASP A 52 -21.40 12.73 -7.45
CA ASP A 52 -22.33 11.83 -6.73
C ASP A 52 -23.18 11.01 -7.71
N ALA A 53 -23.64 11.62 -8.81
CA ALA A 53 -24.36 10.90 -9.86
C ALA A 53 -23.50 9.81 -10.51
N PHE A 54 -22.23 10.10 -10.80
CA PHE A 54 -21.28 9.11 -11.31
C PHE A 54 -21.02 7.97 -10.33
N ASP A 55 -20.84 8.28 -9.04
CA ASP A 55 -20.66 7.27 -7.99
C ASP A 55 -21.87 6.34 -7.89
N ARG A 56 -23.10 6.90 -7.93
CA ARG A 56 -24.34 6.11 -7.88
C ARG A 56 -24.51 5.23 -9.11
N ALA A 57 -24.24 5.77 -10.31
CA ALA A 57 -24.30 5.00 -11.55
C ALA A 57 -23.32 3.82 -11.53
N THR A 58 -22.10 4.05 -11.06
CA THR A 58 -21.07 3.01 -10.94
C THR A 58 -21.45 1.97 -9.89
N ALA A 59 -21.96 2.40 -8.73
CA ALA A 59 -22.44 1.48 -7.69
C ALA A 59 -23.62 0.63 -8.16
N ALA A 60 -24.54 1.20 -8.96
CA ALA A 60 -25.65 0.46 -9.56
C ALA A 60 -25.16 -0.59 -10.58
N ALA A 61 -24.17 -0.24 -11.41
CA ALA A 61 -23.55 -1.19 -12.33
C ALA A 61 -22.85 -2.34 -11.58
N ALA A 62 -22.09 -2.03 -10.52
CA ALA A 62 -21.46 -3.06 -9.67
C ALA A 62 -22.50 -3.95 -8.99
N ARG A 63 -23.65 -3.39 -8.57
CA ARG A 63 -24.77 -4.16 -8.02
C ARG A 63 -25.39 -5.12 -9.04
N ALA A 64 -25.50 -4.72 -10.30
CA ALA A 64 -25.96 -5.60 -11.37
C ALA A 64 -24.94 -6.72 -11.72
N GLY A 65 -23.67 -6.52 -11.39
CA GLY A 65 -22.57 -7.47 -11.63
C GLY A 65 -22.27 -8.44 -10.49
N VAL A 66 -23.07 -8.48 -9.43
CA VAL A 66 -22.94 -9.44 -8.31
C VAL A 66 -22.90 -10.88 -8.88
N ASP A 67 -22.02 -11.72 -8.32
CA ASP A 67 -21.72 -13.09 -8.76
C ASP A 67 -21.09 -13.23 -10.17
N GLY A 68 -20.92 -12.11 -10.88
CA GLY A 68 -20.21 -12.04 -12.16
C GLY A 68 -18.68 -12.16 -12.04
N PRO A 69 -17.96 -12.14 -13.17
CA PRO A 69 -16.50 -12.28 -13.18
C PRO A 69 -15.76 -11.23 -12.35
N ALA A 70 -16.16 -9.95 -12.46
CA ALA A 70 -15.54 -8.85 -11.72
C ALA A 70 -15.74 -8.98 -10.20
N TRP A 71 -16.95 -9.36 -9.77
CA TRP A 71 -17.25 -9.66 -8.37
C TRP A 71 -16.37 -10.79 -7.82
N LYS A 72 -16.23 -11.88 -8.59
CA LYS A 72 -15.37 -13.02 -8.22
C LYS A 72 -13.89 -12.65 -8.18
N ALA A 73 -13.43 -11.78 -9.08
CA ALA A 73 -12.07 -11.24 -9.03
C ALA A 73 -11.85 -10.42 -7.76
N ALA A 74 -12.80 -9.54 -7.43
CA ALA A 74 -12.73 -8.72 -6.24
C ALA A 74 -12.73 -9.52 -4.92
N ILE A 75 -13.41 -10.66 -4.87
CA ILE A 75 -13.34 -11.57 -3.71
C ILE A 75 -11.92 -12.11 -3.53
N ARG A 76 -11.24 -12.47 -4.62
CA ARG A 76 -9.91 -13.10 -4.55
C ARG A 76 -8.88 -12.17 -3.91
N GLU A 77 -8.90 -10.88 -4.24
CA GLU A 77 -7.96 -9.88 -3.69
C GLU A 77 -8.59 -8.98 -2.62
N ALA A 78 -9.57 -9.50 -1.87
CA ALA A 78 -10.36 -8.70 -0.94
C ALA A 78 -9.59 -8.24 0.31
N ASN A 79 -8.53 -8.95 0.75
CA ASN A 79 -7.82 -8.65 2.00
C ASN A 79 -6.33 -8.35 1.78
N ILE A 80 -5.87 -7.30 2.44
CA ILE A 80 -4.46 -6.91 2.44
C ILE A 80 -3.85 -7.19 3.83
N PRO A 81 -2.70 -7.89 3.94
CA PRO A 81 -2.06 -8.73 2.92
C PRO A 81 -2.42 -10.21 3.12
N ASP A 82 -3.37 -10.73 2.34
CA ASP A 82 -3.56 -12.18 2.24
C ASP A 82 -2.72 -12.80 1.11
N ALA A 83 -2.74 -14.13 1.03
CA ALA A 83 -1.95 -14.87 0.06
C ALA A 83 -2.30 -14.52 -1.40
N ASN A 84 -3.57 -14.25 -1.71
CA ASN A 84 -4.00 -13.92 -3.07
C ASN A 84 -3.56 -12.52 -3.45
N PHE A 85 -3.69 -11.54 -2.55
CA PHE A 85 -3.18 -10.19 -2.78
C PHE A 85 -1.66 -10.21 -3.02
N MET A 86 -0.91 -10.96 -2.21
CA MET A 86 0.53 -11.11 -2.38
C MET A 86 0.89 -11.87 -3.66
N GLN A 87 0.06 -12.81 -4.11
CA GLN A 87 0.23 -13.49 -5.39
C GLN A 87 0.01 -12.53 -6.58
N GLY A 88 -1.03 -11.69 -6.55
CA GLY A 88 -1.27 -10.66 -7.57
C GLY A 88 -0.10 -9.67 -7.65
N LEU A 89 0.39 -9.19 -6.50
CA LEU A 89 1.58 -8.35 -6.41
C LEU A 89 2.83 -9.03 -6.98
N SER A 90 3.08 -10.28 -6.58
CA SER A 90 4.20 -11.08 -7.10
C SER A 90 4.12 -11.21 -8.62
N CYS A 91 2.91 -11.46 -9.14
CA CYS A 91 2.68 -11.55 -10.57
C CYS A 91 2.89 -10.24 -11.31
N ALA A 92 2.56 -9.11 -10.71
CA ALA A 92 2.82 -7.80 -11.31
C ALA A 92 4.33 -7.52 -11.39
N VAL A 93 5.07 -7.77 -10.30
CA VAL A 93 6.53 -7.56 -10.23
C VAL A 93 7.32 -8.58 -11.06
N GLY A 94 6.83 -9.82 -11.15
CA GLY A 94 7.45 -10.92 -11.93
C GLY A 94 8.39 -11.82 -11.13
N VAL A 95 8.46 -11.62 -9.81
CA VAL A 95 9.22 -12.46 -8.87
C VAL A 95 8.37 -12.72 -7.63
N GLN A 96 8.67 -13.77 -6.87
CA GLN A 96 7.93 -14.10 -5.66
C GLN A 96 8.15 -13.01 -4.60
N VAL A 97 7.09 -12.29 -4.23
CA VAL A 97 7.12 -11.33 -3.12
C VAL A 97 6.83 -12.03 -1.80
N SER A 98 7.85 -12.21 -0.97
CA SER A 98 7.70 -12.78 0.39
C SER A 98 8.84 -12.37 1.30
N ALA A 99 8.68 -12.60 2.62
CA ALA A 99 9.75 -12.35 3.59
C ALA A 99 11.00 -13.22 3.33
N GLU A 100 10.83 -14.40 2.74
CA GLU A 100 11.91 -15.36 2.48
C GLU A 100 12.60 -15.12 1.13
N LYS A 101 11.83 -14.72 0.11
CA LYS A 101 12.34 -14.61 -1.27
C LYS A 101 12.77 -13.20 -1.64
N THR A 102 12.05 -12.19 -1.15
CA THR A 102 12.31 -10.78 -1.42
C THR A 102 12.10 -9.93 -0.14
N PRO A 103 12.92 -10.16 0.90
CA PRO A 103 12.75 -9.47 2.19
C PRO A 103 12.80 -7.94 2.08
N THR A 104 13.54 -7.38 1.11
CA THR A 104 13.62 -5.93 0.91
C THR A 104 12.31 -5.37 0.38
N ILE A 105 11.70 -6.04 -0.60
CA ILE A 105 10.36 -5.68 -1.10
C ILE A 105 9.32 -5.80 0.03
N GLN A 106 9.36 -6.87 0.81
CA GLN A 106 8.44 -7.06 1.94
C GLN A 106 8.58 -5.93 2.98
N LYS A 107 9.81 -5.52 3.27
CA LYS A 107 10.09 -4.35 4.14
C LYS A 107 9.49 -3.08 3.56
N LEU A 108 9.76 -2.77 2.28
CA LEU A 108 9.21 -1.59 1.60
C LEU A 108 7.69 -1.56 1.72
N PHE A 109 7.01 -2.68 1.42
CA PHE A 109 5.56 -2.79 1.54
C PHE A 109 5.06 -2.42 2.94
N MET A 110 5.65 -3.01 3.98
CA MET A 110 5.26 -2.73 5.37
C MET A 110 5.51 -1.27 5.76
N SER A 111 6.67 -0.71 5.39
CA SER A 111 7.04 0.66 5.72
C SER A 111 6.13 1.69 5.06
N VAL A 112 5.89 1.60 3.74
CA VAL A 112 5.05 2.59 3.04
C VAL A 112 3.57 2.46 3.42
N THR A 113 3.11 1.25 3.72
CA THR A 113 1.75 1.04 4.26
C THR A 113 1.61 1.73 5.62
N SER A 114 2.62 1.64 6.49
CA SER A 114 2.62 2.36 7.77
C SER A 114 2.55 3.88 7.59
N ASP A 115 3.22 4.44 6.57
CA ASP A 115 3.16 5.88 6.27
C ASP A 115 1.79 6.33 5.75
N PHE A 116 1.04 5.43 5.10
CA PHE A 116 -0.25 5.73 4.50
C PHE A 116 -1.42 5.70 5.51
N VAL A 117 -1.36 4.82 6.52
CA VAL A 117 -2.49 4.57 7.43
C VAL A 117 -2.92 5.82 8.19
N GLY A 118 -1.99 6.57 8.77
CA GLY A 118 -2.31 7.76 9.58
C GLY A 118 -3.09 8.84 8.80
N PRO A 119 -2.58 9.32 7.65
CA PRO A 119 -3.28 10.28 6.80
C PRO A 119 -4.65 9.78 6.31
N MET A 120 -4.75 8.48 5.97
CA MET A 120 -6.02 7.90 5.55
C MET A 120 -7.06 7.93 6.68
N GLU A 121 -6.68 7.51 7.89
CA GLU A 121 -7.58 7.50 9.05
C GLU A 121 -7.99 8.92 9.46
N GLN A 122 -7.10 9.91 9.33
CA GLN A 122 -7.43 11.32 9.54
C GLN A 122 -8.60 11.75 8.63
N ALA A 123 -8.50 11.49 7.33
CA ALA A 123 -9.53 11.83 6.36
C ALA A 123 -10.85 11.06 6.59
N LYS A 124 -10.78 9.75 6.86
CA LYS A 124 -11.95 8.92 7.18
C LYS A 124 -12.70 9.44 8.40
N SER A 125 -11.97 9.82 9.44
CA SER A 125 -12.52 10.33 10.69
C SER A 125 -13.17 11.70 10.52
N ALA A 126 -12.63 12.53 9.63
CA ALA A 126 -13.19 13.85 9.33
C ALA A 126 -14.51 13.76 8.55
N TRP A 127 -14.58 12.95 7.51
CA TRP A 127 -15.73 12.95 6.58
C TRP A 127 -16.79 11.88 6.85
N LYS A 128 -16.41 10.78 7.50
CA LYS A 128 -17.34 9.73 7.94
C LYS A 128 -18.31 9.21 6.86
N ARG A 129 -17.86 9.18 5.60
CA ARG A 129 -18.70 8.79 4.46
C ARG A 129 -19.17 7.34 4.59
N PRO A 130 -20.47 7.03 4.47
CA PRO A 130 -20.96 5.65 4.46
C PRO A 130 -20.55 4.91 3.17
N ARG A 131 -20.47 3.59 3.24
CA ARG A 131 -20.13 2.70 2.12
C ARG A 131 -21.36 2.41 1.25
N PRO A 132 -21.21 2.04 -0.04
CA PRO A 132 -22.33 1.76 -0.93
C PRO A 132 -23.32 0.74 -0.37
N PHE A 133 -22.83 -0.43 0.05
CA PHE A 133 -23.67 -1.49 0.61
C PHE A 133 -24.44 -1.07 1.88
N SER A 134 -23.88 -0.14 2.67
CA SER A 134 -24.53 0.35 3.89
C SER A 134 -25.65 1.35 3.58
N VAL A 135 -25.58 2.03 2.43
CA VAL A 135 -26.60 3.00 2.00
C VAL A 135 -27.79 2.28 1.37
N ASP A 136 -27.54 1.27 0.53
CA ASP A 136 -28.60 0.58 -0.22
C ASP A 136 -29.04 -0.77 0.37
N GLY A 137 -28.37 -1.25 1.42
CA GLY A 137 -28.67 -2.52 2.09
C GLY A 137 -28.38 -3.77 1.25
N GLY A 138 -27.70 -3.64 0.12
CA GLY A 138 -27.37 -4.77 -0.76
C GLY A 138 -26.10 -5.53 -0.33
N PRO A 139 -25.77 -6.65 -1.02
CA PRO A 139 -24.58 -7.44 -0.69
C PRO A 139 -23.27 -6.73 -1.01
N ALA A 140 -22.23 -6.96 -0.21
CA ALA A 140 -20.85 -6.65 -0.57
C ALA A 140 -20.01 -7.92 -0.52
N CYS A 141 -18.94 -7.99 -1.31
CA CYS A 141 -18.15 -9.20 -1.46
C CYS A 141 -17.16 -9.43 -0.30
N ASP A 142 -16.97 -8.42 0.57
CA ASP A 142 -16.07 -8.52 1.73
C ASP A 142 -16.63 -9.53 2.74
N PRO A 143 -15.83 -10.52 3.18
CA PRO A 143 -16.29 -11.57 4.10
C PRO A 143 -16.92 -11.06 5.39
N ARG A 144 -16.50 -9.88 5.88
CA ARG A 144 -17.10 -9.27 7.07
C ARG A 144 -18.53 -8.82 6.80
N VAL A 145 -18.83 -8.31 5.61
CA VAL A 145 -20.20 -7.93 5.25
C VAL A 145 -21.10 -9.17 5.17
N ALA A 146 -20.62 -10.25 4.53
CA ALA A 146 -21.34 -11.53 4.48
C ALA A 146 -21.60 -12.12 5.88
N ALA A 147 -20.68 -11.90 6.83
CA ALA A 147 -20.82 -12.31 8.23
C ALA A 147 -21.66 -11.35 9.10
N GLY A 148 -22.29 -10.31 8.52
CA GLY A 148 -23.07 -9.32 9.27
C GLY A 148 -22.23 -8.36 10.11
N GLN A 149 -20.95 -8.19 9.78
CA GLN A 149 -19.96 -7.35 10.46
C GLN A 149 -19.50 -6.18 9.57
N GLY A 150 -20.39 -5.67 8.71
CA GLY A 150 -20.07 -4.64 7.73
C GLY A 150 -19.61 -3.31 8.36
N GLU A 151 -20.06 -3.01 9.57
CA GLU A 151 -19.66 -1.86 10.36
C GLU A 151 -18.16 -1.84 10.67
N LYS A 152 -17.52 -3.02 10.77
CA LYS A 152 -16.08 -3.15 11.02
C LYS A 152 -15.20 -2.70 9.85
N LEU A 153 -15.79 -2.47 8.67
CA LEU A 153 -15.05 -1.84 7.57
C LEU A 153 -14.83 -0.34 7.79
N GLY A 154 -15.55 0.31 8.71
CA GLY A 154 -15.44 1.75 8.95
C GLY A 154 -15.87 2.60 7.74
N TYR A 155 -15.41 3.86 7.69
CA TYR A 155 -15.85 4.84 6.70
C TYR A 155 -15.22 4.64 5.31
N ALA A 156 -15.89 5.12 4.27
CA ALA A 156 -15.56 4.85 2.88
C ALA A 156 -14.46 5.77 2.31
N TYR A 157 -14.40 7.05 2.71
CA TYR A 157 -13.58 8.04 2.00
C TYR A 157 -12.34 8.48 2.81
N PRO A 158 -11.13 8.43 2.22
CA PRO A 158 -10.77 7.79 0.96
C PRO A 158 -10.67 6.26 1.09
N SER A 159 -10.54 5.55 -0.04
CA SER A 159 -10.32 4.11 -0.04
C SER A 159 -8.89 3.74 0.37
N GLY A 160 -8.76 2.93 1.42
CA GLY A 160 -7.46 2.47 1.91
C GLY A 160 -6.80 1.45 0.99
N HIS A 161 -7.55 0.46 0.51
CA HIS A 161 -7.02 -0.56 -0.40
C HIS A 161 -6.57 0.07 -1.73
N ALA A 162 -7.36 0.99 -2.29
CA ALA A 162 -6.97 1.68 -3.52
C ALA A 162 -5.70 2.52 -3.33
N GLY A 163 -5.56 3.19 -2.18
CA GLY A 163 -4.37 3.98 -1.89
C GLY A 163 -3.13 3.13 -1.64
N ILE A 164 -3.24 2.04 -0.89
CA ILE A 164 -2.14 1.09 -0.67
C ILE A 164 -1.72 0.43 -1.98
N GLY A 165 -2.66 -0.10 -2.77
CA GLY A 165 -2.37 -0.72 -4.07
C GLY A 165 -1.66 0.24 -5.02
N TRP A 166 -2.12 1.50 -5.09
CA TRP A 166 -1.48 2.51 -5.93
C TRP A 166 -0.11 2.96 -5.39
N LEU A 167 0.02 3.15 -4.08
CA LEU A 167 1.30 3.48 -3.45
C LEU A 167 2.35 2.39 -3.71
N LEU A 168 1.97 1.12 -3.55
CA LEU A 168 2.85 -0.01 -3.87
C LEU A 168 3.19 -0.05 -5.35
N ALA A 169 2.24 0.24 -6.23
CA ALA A 169 2.52 0.26 -7.65
C ALA A 169 3.54 1.35 -8.03
N LEU A 170 3.45 2.53 -7.43
CA LEU A 170 4.44 3.60 -7.63
C LEU A 170 5.82 3.18 -7.09
N VAL A 171 5.88 2.70 -5.85
CA VAL A 171 7.12 2.26 -5.22
C VAL A 171 7.80 1.15 -6.00
N LEU A 172 7.07 0.10 -6.39
CA LEU A 172 7.66 -1.05 -7.07
C LEU A 172 7.98 -0.77 -8.54
N SER A 173 7.35 0.24 -9.15
CA SER A 173 7.77 0.75 -10.46
C SER A 173 9.17 1.36 -10.41
N ASP A 174 9.58 1.96 -9.28
CA ASP A 174 10.95 2.46 -9.11
C ASP A 174 11.97 1.31 -9.05
N ALA A 175 11.61 0.19 -8.41
CA ALA A 175 12.49 -0.98 -8.29
C ALA A 175 12.52 -1.85 -9.56
N ALA A 176 11.43 -1.92 -10.31
CA ALA A 176 11.27 -2.76 -11.50
C ALA A 176 10.71 -1.94 -12.69
N PRO A 177 11.46 -0.97 -13.23
CA PRO A 177 10.97 -0.06 -14.26
C PRO A 177 10.52 -0.78 -15.54
N ALA A 178 11.14 -1.91 -15.89
CA ALA A 178 10.75 -2.72 -17.06
C ALA A 178 9.35 -3.38 -16.91
N ARG A 179 8.82 -3.44 -15.68
CA ARG A 179 7.51 -4.01 -15.33
C ARG A 179 6.52 -2.94 -14.87
N ALA A 180 6.89 -1.66 -14.94
CA ALA A 180 6.13 -0.57 -14.34
C ALA A 180 4.69 -0.50 -14.83
N ASP A 181 4.41 -0.80 -16.11
CA ASP A 181 3.05 -0.78 -16.63
C ASP A 181 2.20 -1.94 -16.09
N ALA A 182 2.76 -3.15 -15.99
CA ALA A 182 2.07 -4.29 -15.36
C ALA A 182 1.80 -4.04 -13.87
N ILE A 183 2.78 -3.45 -13.17
CA ILE A 183 2.68 -3.06 -11.76
C ILE A 183 1.60 -1.99 -11.55
N ARG A 184 1.57 -0.95 -12.39
CA ARG A 184 0.56 0.10 -12.33
C ARG A 184 -0.83 -0.38 -12.72
N ALA A 185 -0.94 -1.29 -13.69
CA ALA A 185 -2.20 -1.93 -14.04
C ALA A 185 -2.77 -2.71 -12.84
N TRP A 186 -1.95 -3.54 -12.18
CA TRP A 186 -2.35 -4.25 -10.96
C TRP A 186 -2.77 -3.27 -9.84
N GLY A 187 -1.97 -2.23 -9.56
CA GLY A 187 -2.33 -1.25 -8.53
C GLY A 187 -3.63 -0.49 -8.83
N ALA A 188 -3.94 -0.24 -10.10
CA ALA A 188 -5.22 0.31 -10.50
C ALA A 188 -6.36 -0.70 -10.27
N GLU A 189 -6.15 -1.96 -10.61
CA GLU A 189 -7.12 -3.05 -10.46
C GLU A 189 -7.51 -3.28 -9.00
N VAL A 190 -6.55 -3.24 -8.06
CA VAL A 190 -6.83 -3.31 -6.60
C VAL A 190 -7.89 -2.30 -6.17
N GLY A 191 -7.86 -1.10 -6.75
CA GLY A 191 -8.88 -0.07 -6.51
C GLY A 191 -10.23 -0.41 -7.16
N GLN A 192 -10.22 -0.92 -8.40
CA GLN A 192 -11.43 -1.30 -9.13
C GLN A 192 -12.18 -2.43 -8.43
N HIS A 193 -11.46 -3.43 -7.93
CA HIS A 193 -12.04 -4.51 -7.12
C HIS A 193 -12.87 -3.98 -5.94
N ARG A 194 -12.53 -2.82 -5.37
CA ARG A 194 -13.31 -2.26 -4.25
C ARG A 194 -14.67 -1.70 -4.67
N VAL A 195 -14.78 -1.24 -5.91
CA VAL A 195 -16.04 -0.82 -6.52
C VAL A 195 -16.88 -2.05 -6.86
N ASP A 196 -16.27 -3.05 -7.49
CA ASP A 196 -16.93 -4.30 -7.87
C ASP A 196 -17.42 -5.06 -6.63
N CYS A 197 -16.63 -5.05 -5.56
CA CYS A 197 -16.99 -5.58 -4.25
C CYS A 197 -18.06 -4.76 -3.50
N ARG A 198 -18.43 -3.59 -4.03
CA ARG A 198 -19.43 -2.64 -3.48
C ARG A 198 -19.10 -2.08 -2.10
N VAL A 199 -17.82 -2.06 -1.74
CA VAL A 199 -17.35 -1.50 -0.46
C VAL A 199 -16.86 -0.06 -0.57
N HIS A 200 -16.59 0.42 -1.78
CA HIS A 200 -16.17 1.80 -2.04
C HIS A 200 -16.87 2.40 -3.25
N TRP A 201 -17.10 3.70 -3.19
CA TRP A 201 -17.52 4.51 -4.32
C TRP A 201 -16.33 4.77 -5.25
N ALA A 202 -16.59 5.09 -6.52
CA ALA A 202 -15.51 5.39 -7.48
C ALA A 202 -14.67 6.60 -7.04
N SER A 203 -15.29 7.62 -6.46
CA SER A 203 -14.57 8.77 -5.90
C SER A 203 -13.72 8.42 -4.66
N ASP A 204 -14.11 7.43 -3.84
CA ASP A 204 -13.26 6.97 -2.73
C ASP A 204 -11.96 6.37 -3.27
N VAL A 205 -12.05 5.60 -4.36
CA VAL A 205 -10.91 4.97 -5.03
C VAL A 205 -9.99 6.03 -5.62
N ALA A 206 -10.55 7.02 -6.32
CA ALA A 206 -9.77 8.13 -6.88
C ALA A 206 -9.01 8.90 -5.77
N ALA A 207 -9.70 9.26 -4.68
CA ALA A 207 -9.08 9.95 -3.54
C ALA A 207 -8.04 9.08 -2.82
N GLY A 208 -8.26 7.77 -2.74
CA GLY A 208 -7.27 6.82 -2.23
C GLY A 208 -5.97 6.85 -3.04
N ARG A 209 -6.08 6.80 -4.38
CA ARG A 209 -4.92 6.92 -5.28
C ARG A 209 -4.22 8.27 -5.14
N MET A 210 -4.95 9.37 -5.03
CA MET A 210 -4.38 10.71 -4.78
C MET A 210 -3.58 10.75 -3.48
N LEU A 211 -4.13 10.20 -2.39
CA LEU A 211 -3.40 10.13 -1.11
C LEU A 211 -2.17 9.22 -1.22
N GLY A 212 -2.28 8.09 -1.92
CA GLY A 212 -1.15 7.19 -2.18
C GLY A 212 -0.02 7.89 -2.92
N LEU A 213 -0.34 8.68 -3.95
CA LEU A 213 0.62 9.51 -4.67
C LEU A 213 1.28 10.56 -3.74
N ALA A 214 0.50 11.23 -2.89
CA ALA A 214 1.05 12.22 -1.97
C ALA A 214 2.01 11.61 -0.92
N VAL A 215 1.68 10.42 -0.40
CA VAL A 215 2.59 9.63 0.45
C VAL A 215 3.85 9.27 -0.33
N TYR A 216 3.70 8.72 -1.53
CA TYR A 216 4.82 8.36 -2.40
C TYR A 216 5.78 9.53 -2.65
N THR A 217 5.27 10.73 -2.99
CA THR A 217 6.11 11.91 -3.24
C THR A 217 6.98 12.28 -2.05
N ARG A 218 6.49 12.09 -0.81
CA ARG A 218 7.28 12.35 0.40
C ARG A 218 8.25 11.20 0.72
N VAL A 219 7.78 9.97 0.60
CA VAL A 219 8.58 8.77 0.85
C VAL A 219 9.77 8.71 -0.10
N SER A 220 9.54 8.96 -1.39
CA SER A 220 10.55 8.94 -2.45
C SER A 220 11.64 9.99 -2.24
N ALA A 221 11.37 11.09 -1.56
CA ALA A 221 12.38 12.08 -1.20
C ALA A 221 13.28 11.66 -0.02
N SER A 222 12.97 10.58 0.70
CA SER A 222 13.75 10.19 1.88
C SER A 222 15.02 9.40 1.51
N PRO A 223 16.17 9.68 2.16
CA PRO A 223 17.40 8.90 1.92
C PRO A 223 17.26 7.41 2.25
N ALA A 224 16.46 7.07 3.27
CA ALA A 224 16.21 5.69 3.66
C ALA A 224 15.43 4.92 2.57
N TYR A 225 14.43 5.54 1.95
CA TYR A 225 13.73 4.95 0.81
C TYR A 225 14.66 4.76 -0.38
N GLN A 226 15.47 5.76 -0.71
CA GLN A 226 16.41 5.69 -1.83
C GLN A 226 17.44 4.54 -1.67
N ALA A 227 17.86 4.26 -0.43
CA ALA A 227 18.69 3.10 -0.15
C ALA A 227 17.92 1.77 -0.32
N ASP A 228 16.71 1.68 0.24
CA ASP A 228 15.89 0.47 0.18
C ASP A 228 15.42 0.14 -1.25
N ILE A 229 15.09 1.14 -2.07
CA ILE A 229 14.64 0.91 -3.45
C ILE A 229 15.77 0.41 -4.34
N LYS A 230 17.01 0.89 -4.13
CA LYS A 230 18.20 0.36 -4.81
C LYS A 230 18.46 -1.09 -4.40
N ALA A 231 18.30 -1.41 -3.12
CA ALA A 231 18.43 -2.77 -2.62
C ALA A 231 17.33 -3.67 -3.20
N ALA A 232 16.09 -3.19 -3.29
CA ALA A 232 14.97 -3.93 -3.89
C ALA A 232 15.18 -4.17 -5.39
N ALA A 233 15.67 -3.19 -6.15
CA ALA A 233 16.02 -3.39 -7.56
C ALA A 233 17.09 -4.48 -7.73
N ALA A 234 18.12 -4.48 -6.87
CA ALA A 234 19.16 -5.51 -6.89
C ALA A 234 18.63 -6.90 -6.46
N GLU A 235 17.66 -6.93 -5.54
CA GLU A 235 16.97 -8.15 -5.10
C GLU A 235 16.13 -8.75 -6.25
N ILE A 236 15.34 -7.92 -6.94
CA ILE A 236 14.54 -8.33 -8.11
C ILE A 236 15.43 -8.87 -9.22
N ALA A 237 16.55 -8.20 -9.51
CA ALA A 237 17.48 -8.63 -10.56
C ALA A 237 18.14 -10.00 -10.28
N LYS A 238 18.20 -10.43 -9.02
CA LYS A 238 18.77 -11.73 -8.60
C LYS A 238 17.71 -12.81 -8.41
N ALA A 239 16.46 -12.43 -8.22
CA ALA A 239 15.38 -13.36 -7.95
C ALA A 239 15.00 -14.17 -9.20
N ALA A 240 14.60 -15.42 -9.00
CA ALA A 240 14.09 -16.25 -10.08
C ALA A 240 12.73 -15.73 -10.56
N PRO A 241 12.50 -15.61 -11.88
CA PRO A 241 11.21 -15.20 -12.39
C PRO A 241 10.14 -16.25 -12.06
N ILE A 242 8.92 -15.79 -11.82
CA ILE A 242 7.77 -16.67 -11.59
C ILE A 242 6.87 -16.73 -12.82
N SER A 243 6.14 -17.84 -12.95
CA SER A 243 5.03 -17.97 -13.90
C SER A 243 3.72 -17.62 -13.19
N CYS A 244 2.87 -16.88 -13.89
CA CYS A 244 1.57 -16.47 -13.37
C CYS A 244 0.45 -16.99 -14.27
N PRO A 245 -0.74 -17.28 -13.70
CA PRO A 245 -1.91 -17.57 -14.50
C PRO A 245 -2.19 -16.41 -15.46
N ALA A 246 -2.68 -16.70 -16.66
CA ALA A 246 -3.27 -15.66 -17.50
C ALA A 246 -4.46 -15.06 -16.73
N GLY A 247 -4.48 -13.72 -16.61
CA GLY A 247 -5.55 -12.97 -15.96
C GLY A 247 -6.89 -13.12 -16.65
#